data_AF-A0A925BHX6-F1
#
_entry.id   AF-A0A925BHX6-F1
#
_cell.length_a   1.000
_cell.length_b   1.000
_cell.length_c   1.000
_cell.angle_alpha   90.00
_cell.angle_beta   90.00
_cell.angle_gamma   90.00
#
_symmetry.space_group_name_H-M   'P 1'
#
loop_
_entity.id
_entity.type
_entity.pdbx_description
1 polymer ?
#
loop_
_entity_poly.entity_id
_entity_poly.type
_entity_poly.pdbx_seq_one_letter_code
_entity_poly.pdbx_strand_id
1 'polypeptide(L)' 'MTVSIWQANGSQPVREVDVLVVGAGLVGCAAAYFATQAGHHVTIT' A
#
# COMPACT_ATOMS: atom_id res chain seq x y z
N MET A 1 9.03 9.76 -25.69
CA MET A 1 7.93 9.27 -24.82
C MET A 1 8.58 8.63 -23.60
N THR A 2 8.30 9.13 -22.40
CA THR A 2 8.82 8.57 -21.15
C THR A 2 7.78 7.62 -20.55
N VAL A 3 8.15 6.36 -20.37
CA VAL A 3 7.41 5.39 -19.57
C VAL A 3 7.92 5.48 -18.14
N SER A 4 7.03 5.71 -17.18
CA SER A 4 7.37 5.59 -15.77
C SER A 4 7.45 4.10 -15.42
N ILE A 5 8.46 3.68 -14.65
CA ILE A 5 8.48 2.33 -14.08
C ILE A 5 7.24 2.04 -13.20
N TRP A 6 6.55 3.10 -12.75
CA TRP A 6 5.35 3.02 -11.91
C TRP A 6 4.04 3.05 -12.69
N GLN A 7 4.08 2.98 -14.03
CA GLN A 7 2.86 3.03 -14.83
C GLN A 7 2.06 1.73 -14.66
N ALA A 8 0.80 1.87 -14.24
CA ALA A 8 -0.11 0.73 -14.16
C ALA A 8 -0.48 0.23 -15.56
N ASN A 9 -0.57 -1.09 -15.72
CA ASN A 9 -0.90 -1.78 -16.96
C ASN A 9 -2.18 -2.63 -16.83
N GLY A 10 -2.90 -2.50 -15.72
CA GLY A 10 -4.13 -3.23 -15.43
C GLY A 10 -3.92 -4.69 -15.00
N SER A 11 -2.67 -5.17 -14.90
CA SER A 11 -2.37 -6.53 -14.41
C SER A 11 -2.04 -6.57 -12.90
N GLN A 12 -2.17 -5.45 -12.21
CA GLN A 12 -1.93 -5.36 -10.76
C GLN A 12 -2.97 -6.21 -10.00
N PRO A 13 -2.58 -6.92 -8.94
CA PRO A 13 -3.52 -7.71 -8.15
C PRO A 13 -4.52 -6.79 -7.43
N VAL A 14 -5.80 -7.17 -7.49
CA VAL A 14 -6.88 -6.52 -6.74
C VAL A 14 -7.06 -7.26 -5.42
N ARG A 15 -7.17 -6.50 -4.32
CA ARG A 15 -7.34 -7.01 -2.97
C ARG A 15 -8.28 -6.12 -2.19
N GLU A 16 -9.18 -6.72 -1.42
CA GLU A 16 -9.98 -6.01 -0.43
C GLU A 16 -9.17 -5.90 0.87
N VAL A 17 -9.07 -4.69 1.39
CA VAL A 17 -8.33 -4.36 2.60
C VAL A 17 -9.11 -3.32 3.38
N ASP A 18 -8.96 -3.32 4.70
CA ASP A 18 -9.55 -2.26 5.53
C ASP A 18 -8.76 -0.96 5.36
N VAL A 19 -7.43 -1.07 5.19
CA VAL A 19 -6.51 0.08 5.06
C VAL A 19 -5.44 -0.18 3.99
N LEU A 20 -5.31 0.76 3.06
CA LEU A 20 -4.22 0.82 2.09
C LEU A 20 -3.27 1.98 2.45
N VAL A 21 -1.99 1.66 2.68
CA VAL A 21 -0.94 2.65 2.92
C VAL A 21 -0.10 2.82 1.65
N VAL A 22 0.00 4.05 1.15
CA VAL A 22 0.83 4.40 -0.01
C VAL A 22 2.17 4.97 0.46
N GLY A 23 3.27 4.29 0.12
CA GLY A 23 4.64 4.65 0.48
C GLY A 23 5.17 3.91 1.71
N ALA A 24 6.21 3.08 1.51
CA ALA A 24 6.86 2.27 2.54
C ALA A 24 8.01 3.00 3.28
N GLY A 25 7.89 4.32 3.47
CA GLY A 25 8.82 5.10 4.29
C GLY A 25 8.55 4.94 5.79
N LEU A 26 9.33 5.62 6.64
CA LEU A 26 9.19 5.54 8.10
C LEU A 26 7.76 5.76 8.59
N VAL A 27 7.09 6.78 8.05
CA VAL A 27 5.71 7.13 8.42
C VAL A 27 4.72 6.05 7.95
N GLY A 28 4.86 5.54 6.72
CA GLY A 28 3.97 4.51 6.19
C GLY A 28 4.09 3.19 6.95
N CYS A 29 5.32 2.77 7.26
CA CYS A 29 5.55 1.58 8.08
C CYS A 29 5.00 1.74 9.50
N ALA A 30 5.18 2.90 10.14
CA ALA A 30 4.62 3.17 11.45
C ALA A 30 3.08 3.15 11.43
N ALA A 31 2.46 3.79 10.44
CA ALA A 31 1.01 3.78 10.26
C ALA A 31 0.48 2.36 10.08
N ALA A 32 1.11 1.56 9.20
CA ALA A 32 0.72 0.18 8.98
C ALA A 32 0.86 -0.68 10.24
N TYR A 33 1.95 -0.50 11.00
CA TYR A 33 2.20 -1.22 12.25
C TYR A 33 1.11 -0.94 13.29
N PHE A 34 0.77 0.33 13.54
CA PHE A 34 -0.25 0.67 14.52
C PHE A 34 -1.67 0.32 14.05
N ALA A 35 -1.98 0.46 12.76
CA ALA A 35 -3.27 0.04 12.21
C ALA A 35 -3.46 -1.49 12.30
N THR A 36 -2.39 -2.27 12.07
CA THR A 36 -2.41 -3.73 12.26
C THR A 36 -2.62 -4.09 13.74
N GLN A 37 -1.94 -3.40 14.67
CA GLN A 37 -2.18 -3.60 16.11
C GLN A 37 -3.61 -3.26 16.55
N ALA A 38 -4.27 -2.34 15.86
CA ALA A 38 -5.69 -2.02 16.08
C ALA A 38 -6.66 -3.05 15.49
N GLY A 39 -6.16 -4.10 14.82
CA GLY A 39 -6.96 -5.20 14.29
C GLY A 39 -7.41 -5.02 12.83
N HIS A 40 -6.88 -4.04 12.10
CA HIS A 40 -7.20 -3.84 10.69
C HIS A 40 -6.36 -4.74 9.77
N HIS A 41 -6.96 -5.21 8.68
CA HIS A 41 -6.22 -5.82 7.58
C HIS A 41 -5.57 -4.73 6.71
N VAL A 42 -4.27 -4.55 6.87
CA VAL A 42 -3.49 -3.47 6.23
C VAL A 42 -2.65 -4.00 5.07
N THR A 43 -2.52 -3.23 3.99
CA THR A 43 -1.50 -3.46 2.96
C THR A 43 -0.75 -2.18 2.60
N ILE A 44 0.54 -2.32 2.26
CA ILE A 44 1.43 -1.23 1.82
C ILE A 44 1.70 -1.36 0.30
N THR A 45 1.70 -0.23 -0.43
CA THR A 45 2.10 -0.13 -1.84
C THR A 45 3.11 0.98 -2.08
#